data_AF-A0AAN6Y9L0-F1
#
_entry.id   AF-A0AAN6Y9L0-F1
#
_cell.length_a   1.000
_cell.length_b   1.000
_cell.length_c   1.000
_cell.angle_alpha   90.00
_cell.angle_beta   90.00
_cell.angle_gamma   90.00
#
_symmetry.space_group_name_H-M   'P 1'
#
loop_
_entity.id
_entity.type
_entity.pdbx_description
1 polymer ?
#
loop_
_entity_poly.entity_id
_entity_poly.type
_entity_poly.pdbx_seq_one_letter_code
_entity_poly.pdbx_strand_id
1 'polypeptide(L)'
;MFPIMKGSYLAGGLATAISLAGNVANANLLFRHQSGMHIGLGDDHHLSLEKRNAIAKRYNGQGTFDQLLDHGNPKLGTFQQRFWYGTEYWKGPGYPVIVINPGETNAQDYSWSYTTNTTLPGRYAQENGAAIIIVEHRYWGGSSPFDVLTVQNLTYLTLENSLQDMVYFAKNFVPPFDTSGNSSSTNAPYIFLGGSYTGAIAHWLATLYPGEGFWAYHAVSAVVQAVGDFHNFFDPVFEYMPNNCSKDVTEVIDHIDRILLYGTAEEKDSVKRSFGFEGTADVDFAWALATPLMWFQTTQFSDGFNSIDSFCGFVENATGGEHIPGADGVGLEKALDGFARYSKYELQGSCGGSYAAWEGTQSCWDTQEASSPRYTDLSVNNLANRQWVWLLCNEPFEWWQTSTPRPLPTPNGTNGVISRLIDYESMRSWCIKFFPPPPVPNILLGKTFKDVNDFTKGGYLNINSPTKKLMHSNGALDPWRDATLASHVRPGGPLESTSDLPHFVIPGATHCADLFATNWAANEHLASIVDAECETLGRWIGQFYEQTGKTWPGKIEDVSGVTTHVNSKEEMFKGTTRRRRSRRVRDERGYLP
;
A
#
# COMPACT_ATOMS: atom_id res chain seq x y z
N MET A 1 -29.15 -9.97 -39.09
CA MET A 1 -29.80 -9.75 -40.40
C MET A 1 -29.07 -8.58 -41.06
N PHE A 2 -28.32 -8.83 -42.12
CA PHE A 2 -27.60 -7.86 -43.00
C PHE A 2 -28.54 -6.76 -43.57
N PRO A 3 -28.08 -5.70 -44.29
CA PRO A 3 -26.73 -5.23 -44.71
C PRO A 3 -26.52 -3.70 -44.46
N ILE A 4 -25.41 -2.98 -44.68
CA ILE A 4 -24.35 -2.85 -45.71
C ILE A 4 -24.77 -2.25 -47.08
N MET A 5 -24.00 -1.22 -47.52
CA MET A 5 -23.81 -0.62 -48.87
C MET A 5 -24.84 0.44 -49.34
N LYS A 6 -24.50 1.55 -50.03
CA LYS A 6 -23.32 1.89 -50.86
C LYS A 6 -23.32 3.39 -51.29
N GLY A 7 -22.12 3.94 -51.52
CA GLY A 7 -21.82 4.94 -52.57
C GLY A 7 -21.81 6.42 -52.15
N SER A 8 -20.92 7.30 -52.63
CA SER A 8 -20.03 7.22 -53.79
C SER A 8 -19.23 8.53 -54.03
N TYR A 9 -18.02 8.38 -54.61
CA TYR A 9 -17.35 9.23 -55.65
C TYR A 9 -16.69 10.60 -55.32
N LEU A 10 -15.35 10.74 -55.51
CA LEU A 10 -14.53 11.25 -56.67
C LEU A 10 -13.98 12.67 -56.35
N ALA A 11 -12.78 13.19 -56.71
CA ALA A 11 -11.63 12.78 -57.54
C ALA A 11 -10.45 13.76 -57.34
N GLY A 12 -9.22 13.36 -57.78
CA GLY A 12 -8.14 14.22 -58.30
C GLY A 12 -6.96 14.48 -57.35
N GLY A 13 -5.68 14.30 -57.69
CA GLY A 13 -4.99 14.00 -58.96
C GLY A 13 -3.48 13.68 -58.74
N LEU A 14 -2.84 13.10 -59.77
CA LEU A 14 -1.47 12.57 -59.84
C LEU A 14 -0.36 13.64 -59.96
N ALA A 15 0.89 13.32 -59.53
CA ALA A 15 2.07 13.11 -60.43
C ALA A 15 3.44 12.98 -59.69
N THR A 16 4.09 11.81 -59.88
CA THR A 16 5.48 11.54 -60.41
C THR A 16 6.73 12.28 -59.85
N ALA A 17 7.97 11.79 -59.93
CA ALA A 17 8.69 10.58 -59.48
C ALA A 17 10.23 10.87 -59.55
N ILE A 18 11.06 10.00 -58.92
CA ILE A 18 12.45 9.58 -59.30
C ILE A 18 13.72 10.26 -58.70
N SER A 19 14.58 9.37 -58.13
CA SER A 19 16.07 9.33 -58.03
C SER A 19 16.82 10.13 -56.94
N LEU A 20 17.93 9.68 -56.34
CA LEU A 20 18.87 8.56 -56.58
C LEU A 20 19.81 8.33 -55.36
N ALA A 21 20.14 7.04 -55.13
CA ALA A 21 21.42 6.43 -54.70
C ALA A 21 22.12 6.75 -53.36
N GLY A 22 22.59 5.68 -52.68
CA GLY A 22 23.57 5.78 -51.59
C GLY A 22 24.01 4.53 -50.78
N ASN A 23 23.79 3.30 -51.24
CA ASN A 23 24.60 2.07 -51.06
C ASN A 23 25.63 1.83 -49.90
N VAL A 24 25.39 0.71 -49.17
CA VAL A 24 26.26 -0.39 -48.63
C VAL A 24 27.30 -0.26 -47.50
N ALA A 25 27.18 -1.20 -46.55
CA ALA A 25 28.19 -2.17 -46.05
C ALA A 25 28.80 -2.04 -44.62
N ASN A 26 28.73 -3.19 -43.93
CA ASN A 26 29.16 -3.64 -42.60
C ASN A 26 30.65 -3.46 -42.16
N ALA A 27 30.78 -3.39 -40.82
CA ALA A 27 31.76 -4.02 -39.91
C ALA A 27 33.19 -3.46 -39.74
N ASN A 28 33.50 -2.88 -38.56
CA ASN A 28 34.23 -3.52 -37.44
C ASN A 28 34.74 -2.53 -36.36
N LEU A 29 34.42 -2.86 -35.09
CA LEU A 29 35.21 -2.83 -33.84
C LEU A 29 35.91 -1.55 -33.28
N LEU A 30 35.63 -1.33 -31.98
CA LEU A 30 36.46 -0.78 -30.88
C LEU A 30 36.36 0.73 -30.52
N PHE A 31 35.53 1.11 -29.54
CA PHE A 31 35.91 1.47 -28.14
C PHE A 31 34.75 2.13 -27.32
N ARG A 32 34.36 1.45 -26.22
CA ARG A 32 33.85 1.87 -24.88
C ARG A 32 33.13 3.22 -24.60
N HIS A 33 31.96 3.06 -23.94
CA HIS A 33 31.37 3.72 -22.73
C HIS A 33 30.18 4.70 -22.84
N GLN A 34 29.06 4.22 -22.24
CA GLN A 34 28.12 4.84 -21.27
C GLN A 34 27.22 6.03 -21.67
N SER A 35 25.91 5.76 -21.82
CA SER A 35 24.80 6.23 -20.95
C SER A 35 23.45 6.03 -21.66
N GLY A 36 22.56 5.22 -21.07
CA GLY A 36 21.20 4.93 -21.58
C GLY A 36 20.15 5.62 -20.71
N MET A 37 19.49 6.65 -21.24
CA MET A 37 18.32 7.29 -20.63
C MET A 37 17.42 7.88 -21.72
N HIS A 38 16.10 7.65 -21.63
CA HIS A 38 15.08 8.34 -22.45
C HIS A 38 14.04 9.03 -21.55
N ILE A 39 13.79 10.32 -21.78
CA ILE A 39 12.84 11.17 -21.02
C ILE A 39 11.54 11.31 -21.83
N GLY A 40 10.37 11.11 -21.21
CA GLY A 40 9.04 11.40 -21.78
C GLY A 40 8.20 12.28 -20.85
N LEU A 41 7.03 12.75 -21.29
CA LEU A 41 6.02 13.47 -20.48
C LEU A 41 4.72 12.64 -20.44
N GLY A 42 4.02 12.57 -19.31
CA GLY A 42 2.78 11.79 -19.13
C GLY A 42 1.59 12.65 -18.65
N ASP A 43 0.38 12.24 -19.03
CA ASP A 43 -0.92 12.89 -18.76
C ASP A 43 -1.63 12.34 -17.50
N ASP A 44 -2.56 13.15 -16.95
CA ASP A 44 -3.06 13.14 -15.55
C ASP A 44 -4.60 12.94 -15.36
N HIS A 45 -5.05 12.62 -14.12
CA HIS A 45 -6.34 13.09 -13.56
C HIS A 45 -6.37 13.39 -12.02
N HIS A 46 -7.34 14.25 -11.63
CA HIS A 46 -7.72 14.86 -10.31
C HIS A 46 -6.82 15.94 -9.62
N LEU A 47 -7.32 17.20 -9.58
CA LEU A 47 -6.70 18.57 -9.66
C LEU A 47 -6.86 19.21 -11.06
N SER A 48 -6.94 20.54 -11.17
CA SER A 48 -7.05 21.18 -12.50
C SER A 48 -5.75 20.96 -13.28
N LEU A 49 -5.86 20.54 -14.54
CA LEU A 49 -4.74 20.22 -15.43
C LEU A 49 -3.71 21.36 -15.48
N GLU A 50 -4.14 22.62 -15.35
CA GLU A 50 -3.25 23.79 -15.29
C GLU A 50 -2.38 23.84 -14.03
N LYS A 51 -2.94 23.57 -12.85
CA LYS A 51 -2.18 23.63 -11.59
C LYS A 51 -1.18 22.49 -11.49
N ARG A 52 -1.55 21.29 -11.93
CA ARG A 52 -0.62 20.15 -12.04
C ARG A 52 0.48 20.43 -13.04
N ASN A 53 0.15 20.85 -14.26
CA ASN A 53 1.14 21.16 -15.30
C ASN A 53 2.10 22.28 -14.91
N ALA A 54 1.67 23.24 -14.09
CA ALA A 54 2.53 24.33 -13.62
C ALA A 54 3.58 23.86 -12.59
N ILE A 55 3.22 22.93 -11.69
CA ILE A 55 4.14 22.34 -10.70
C ILE A 55 5.05 21.32 -11.39
N ALA A 56 4.47 20.46 -12.23
CA ALA A 56 5.14 19.48 -13.08
C ALA A 56 6.29 20.04 -13.91
N LYS A 57 6.03 21.11 -14.65
CA LYS A 57 6.96 21.65 -15.65
C LYS A 57 8.19 22.32 -15.06
N ARG A 58 8.21 22.59 -13.74
CA ARG A 58 9.23 23.47 -13.15
C ARG A 58 10.29 22.75 -12.32
N TYR A 59 9.97 21.62 -11.68
CA TYR A 59 10.87 20.96 -10.72
C TYR A 59 10.94 19.42 -10.82
N ASN A 60 10.09 18.80 -11.64
CA ASN A 60 9.98 17.36 -11.74
C ASN A 60 10.41 16.86 -13.13
N GLY A 61 11.02 15.68 -13.16
CA GLY A 61 11.32 14.97 -14.41
C GLY A 61 11.15 13.46 -14.24
N GLN A 62 11.22 12.73 -15.35
CA GLN A 62 11.13 11.28 -15.36
C GLN A 62 12.11 10.69 -16.36
N GLY A 63 12.45 9.43 -16.20
CA GLY A 63 13.33 8.72 -17.11
C GLY A 63 13.30 7.23 -16.87
N THR A 64 14.22 6.53 -17.52
CA THR A 64 14.44 5.10 -17.36
C THR A 64 15.87 4.83 -16.92
N PHE A 65 16.03 3.79 -16.12
CA PHE A 65 17.29 3.29 -15.63
C PHE A 65 17.49 1.85 -16.13
N ASP A 66 18.68 1.57 -16.65
CA ASP A 66 19.09 0.23 -17.11
C ASP A 66 19.26 -0.70 -15.90
N GLN A 67 18.16 -1.33 -15.47
CA GLN A 67 18.14 -2.26 -14.35
C GLN A 67 18.48 -3.68 -14.80
N LEU A 68 19.19 -4.45 -13.98
CA LEU A 68 19.49 -5.85 -14.28
C LEU A 68 18.21 -6.69 -14.29
N LEU A 69 18.03 -7.51 -15.32
CA LEU A 69 16.92 -8.47 -15.36
C LEU A 69 16.99 -9.44 -14.16
N ASP A 70 18.20 -9.95 -13.91
CA ASP A 70 18.52 -10.86 -12.82
C ASP A 70 19.87 -10.47 -12.20
N HIS A 71 19.86 -10.09 -10.93
CA HIS A 71 21.07 -9.70 -10.18
C HIS A 71 22.00 -10.88 -9.93
N GLY A 72 21.46 -12.10 -9.84
CA GLY A 72 22.24 -13.33 -9.72
C GLY A 72 22.90 -13.76 -11.03
N ASN A 73 22.41 -13.26 -12.17
CA ASN A 73 22.96 -13.55 -13.49
C ASN A 73 22.93 -12.33 -14.43
N PRO A 74 23.83 -11.35 -14.25
CA PRO A 74 23.85 -10.10 -15.03
C PRO A 74 24.05 -10.29 -16.54
N LYS A 75 24.48 -11.49 -17.00
CA LYS A 75 24.65 -11.80 -18.42
C LYS A 75 23.33 -11.85 -19.18
N LEU A 76 22.20 -11.95 -18.47
CA LEU A 76 20.86 -11.93 -19.08
C LEU A 76 20.45 -10.54 -19.58
N GLY A 77 21.22 -9.50 -19.27
CA GLY A 77 21.00 -8.15 -19.74
C GLY A 77 20.13 -7.31 -18.79
N THR A 78 19.59 -6.22 -19.33
CA THR A 78 18.87 -5.20 -18.58
C THR A 78 17.45 -5.01 -19.11
N PHE A 79 16.61 -4.38 -18.29
CA PHE A 79 15.32 -3.81 -18.69
C PHE A 79 15.26 -2.34 -18.27
N GLN A 80 14.32 -1.60 -18.85
CA GLN A 80 14.10 -0.19 -18.51
C GLN A 80 13.21 -0.07 -17.27
N GLN A 81 13.78 0.30 -16.13
CA GLN A 81 13.03 0.63 -14.92
C GLN A 81 12.72 2.13 -14.90
N ARG A 82 11.44 2.51 -14.77
CA ARG A 82 11.04 3.92 -14.72
C ARG A 82 11.36 4.54 -13.38
N PHE A 83 11.71 5.82 -13.42
CA PHE A 83 11.84 6.66 -12.24
C PHE A 83 11.32 8.07 -12.52
N TRP A 84 10.96 8.76 -11.44
CA TRP A 84 10.65 10.19 -11.41
C TRP A 84 11.57 10.86 -10.40
N TYR A 85 11.82 12.14 -10.58
CA TYR A 85 12.54 12.93 -9.60
C TYR A 85 11.86 14.28 -9.42
N GLY A 86 11.97 14.82 -8.21
CA GLY A 86 11.53 16.16 -7.86
C GLY A 86 12.66 16.93 -7.18
N THR A 87 12.86 18.18 -7.61
CA THR A 87 13.92 19.07 -7.13
C THR A 87 13.41 20.35 -6.49
N GLU A 88 12.11 20.44 -6.21
CA GLU A 88 11.49 21.64 -5.63
C GLU A 88 12.18 22.08 -4.34
N TYR A 89 12.52 21.12 -3.48
CA TYR A 89 13.18 21.36 -2.20
C TYR A 89 14.70 21.22 -2.24
N TRP A 90 15.25 20.70 -3.34
CA TRP A 90 16.67 20.36 -3.43
C TRP A 90 17.55 21.61 -3.46
N LYS A 91 18.51 21.69 -2.53
CA LYS A 91 19.40 22.87 -2.39
C LYS A 91 20.71 22.77 -3.17
N GLY A 92 20.91 21.67 -3.89
CA GLY A 92 22.03 21.50 -4.81
C GLY A 92 22.95 20.32 -4.46
N PRO A 93 24.08 20.19 -5.18
CA PRO A 93 24.92 19.01 -5.07
C PRO A 93 25.45 18.76 -3.66
N GLY A 94 25.44 17.50 -3.22
CA GLY A 94 25.85 17.10 -1.88
C GLY A 94 24.76 17.20 -0.82
N TYR A 95 23.56 17.74 -1.12
CA TYR A 95 22.38 17.63 -0.27
C TYR A 95 21.74 16.23 -0.36
N PRO A 96 20.93 15.82 0.65
CA PRO A 96 20.33 14.49 0.71
C PRO A 96 19.45 14.14 -0.49
N VAL A 97 19.18 12.85 -0.65
CA VAL A 97 18.23 12.32 -1.64
C VAL A 97 17.26 11.37 -0.94
N ILE A 98 15.96 11.68 -1.00
CA ILE A 98 14.89 10.79 -0.54
C ILE A 98 14.50 9.88 -1.70
N VAL A 99 14.57 8.58 -1.51
CA VAL A 99 14.19 7.56 -2.48
C VAL A 99 12.96 6.83 -1.96
N ILE A 100 11.90 6.81 -2.77
CA ILE A 100 10.66 6.09 -2.44
C ILE A 100 10.29 5.09 -3.53
N ASN A 101 9.82 3.92 -3.10
CA ASN A 101 9.19 2.93 -3.97
C ASN A 101 7.69 2.85 -3.62
N PRO A 102 6.78 3.17 -4.56
CA PRO A 102 5.34 3.25 -4.28
C PRO A 102 4.64 1.88 -4.20
N GLY A 103 5.37 0.78 -4.40
CA GLY A 103 4.85 -0.58 -4.22
C GLY A 103 4.28 -1.19 -5.49
N GLU A 104 3.24 -2.01 -5.31
CA GLU A 104 2.64 -2.93 -6.28
C GLU A 104 1.71 -2.20 -7.24
N THR A 105 2.19 -1.10 -7.81
CA THR A 105 1.36 -0.19 -8.60
C THR A 105 2.15 0.52 -9.69
N ASN A 106 1.41 1.02 -10.69
CA ASN A 106 1.95 1.94 -11.67
C ASN A 106 2.26 3.27 -10.98
N ALA A 107 3.53 3.67 -11.00
CA ALA A 107 4.03 4.82 -10.27
C ALA A 107 3.74 6.18 -10.95
N GLN A 108 3.16 6.20 -12.15
CA GLN A 108 2.99 7.42 -12.94
C GLN A 108 2.25 8.53 -12.19
N ASP A 109 1.17 8.18 -11.49
CA ASP A 109 0.34 9.15 -10.76
C ASP A 109 0.94 9.58 -9.42
N TYR A 110 1.91 8.82 -8.89
CA TYR A 110 2.59 9.14 -7.63
C TYR A 110 3.61 10.26 -7.77
N SER A 111 4.06 10.54 -9.00
CA SER A 111 4.98 11.64 -9.30
C SER A 111 4.45 13.01 -8.85
N TRP A 112 3.14 13.15 -8.75
CA TRP A 112 2.46 14.39 -8.35
C TRP A 112 2.35 14.59 -6.85
N SER A 113 2.20 13.51 -6.08
CA SER A 113 2.04 13.58 -4.64
C SER A 113 3.38 13.45 -3.92
N TYR A 114 4.18 12.44 -4.28
CA TYR A 114 5.42 12.08 -3.56
C TYR A 114 6.55 13.07 -3.74
N THR A 115 6.51 13.90 -4.78
CA THR A 115 7.50 14.98 -4.98
C THR A 115 7.16 16.28 -4.23
N THR A 116 6.03 16.34 -3.53
CA THR A 116 5.54 17.54 -2.83
C THR A 116 5.36 17.27 -1.35
N ASN A 117 5.31 18.32 -0.53
CA ASN A 117 5.06 18.20 0.91
C ASN A 117 3.64 17.76 1.30
N THR A 118 2.82 17.34 0.33
CA THR A 118 1.52 16.68 0.59
C THR A 118 1.69 15.24 1.08
N THR A 119 2.92 14.72 1.06
CA THR A 119 3.28 13.39 1.56
C THR A 119 4.62 13.42 2.31
N LEU A 120 4.86 12.37 3.10
CA LEU A 120 6.04 12.26 3.96
C LEU A 120 7.40 12.40 3.24
N PRO A 121 7.63 11.79 2.04
CA PRO A 121 8.89 12.00 1.31
C PRO A 121 9.16 13.46 0.99
N GLY A 122 8.12 14.20 0.58
CA GLY A 122 8.24 15.61 0.28
C GLY A 122 8.38 16.48 1.52
N ARG A 123 7.78 16.10 2.66
CA ARG A 123 8.03 16.76 3.95
C ARG A 123 9.49 16.58 4.38
N TYR A 124 10.03 15.37 4.29
CA TYR A 124 11.45 15.11 4.53
C TYR A 124 12.35 15.94 3.62
N ALA A 125 12.02 16.02 2.33
CA ALA A 125 12.79 16.80 1.40
C ALA A 125 12.74 18.30 1.69
N GLN A 126 11.55 18.82 2.02
CA GLN A 126 11.34 20.22 2.38
C GLN A 126 12.20 20.64 3.58
N GLU A 127 12.26 19.83 4.63
CA GLU A 127 13.02 20.16 5.84
C GLU A 127 14.54 20.00 5.70
N ASN A 128 14.98 19.10 4.83
CA ASN A 128 16.40 18.73 4.72
C ASN A 128 17.06 19.23 3.43
N GLY A 129 16.34 19.99 2.60
CA GLY A 129 16.84 20.51 1.34
C GLY A 129 17.14 19.42 0.31
N ALA A 130 16.40 18.30 0.38
CA ALA A 130 16.70 17.08 -0.38
C ALA A 130 16.06 17.07 -1.77
N ALA A 131 16.63 16.29 -2.68
CA ALA A 131 15.92 15.83 -3.86
C ALA A 131 15.05 14.62 -3.52
N ILE A 132 14.03 14.36 -4.33
CA ILE A 132 13.18 13.18 -4.22
C ILE A 132 13.33 12.35 -5.49
N ILE A 133 13.42 11.04 -5.35
CA ILE A 133 13.40 10.08 -6.45
C ILE A 133 12.34 9.03 -6.15
N ILE A 134 11.44 8.81 -7.09
CA ILE A 134 10.47 7.73 -7.07
C ILE A 134 10.97 6.66 -8.02
N VAL A 135 11.16 5.43 -7.54
CA VAL A 135 11.58 4.28 -8.36
C VAL A 135 10.40 3.34 -8.50
N GLU A 136 9.95 3.06 -9.72
CA GLU A 136 8.84 2.10 -9.92
C GLU A 136 9.33 0.66 -9.71
N HIS A 137 8.47 -0.15 -9.09
CA HIS A 137 8.79 -1.54 -8.82
C HIS A 137 8.87 -2.35 -10.13
N ARG A 138 9.84 -3.29 -10.23
CA ARG A 138 9.90 -4.23 -11.37
C ARG A 138 8.55 -4.92 -11.57
N TYR A 139 8.11 -5.09 -12.80
CA TYR A 139 6.82 -5.70 -13.21
C TYR A 139 5.54 -4.87 -13.02
N TRP A 140 5.60 -3.67 -12.46
CA TRP A 140 4.44 -2.76 -12.43
C TRP A 140 4.62 -1.58 -13.38
N GLY A 141 3.49 -1.09 -13.89
CA GLY A 141 3.44 0.05 -14.82
C GLY A 141 4.32 -0.17 -16.05
N GLY A 142 5.21 0.78 -16.31
CA GLY A 142 6.16 0.73 -17.43
C GLY A 142 7.49 0.07 -17.10
N SER A 143 7.65 -0.48 -15.89
CA SER A 143 8.88 -1.13 -15.42
C SER A 143 8.79 -2.65 -15.49
N SER A 144 8.03 -3.19 -16.44
CA SER A 144 7.98 -4.63 -16.69
C SER A 144 9.05 -5.03 -17.70
N PRO A 145 9.89 -6.06 -17.41
CA PRO A 145 10.79 -6.61 -18.42
C PRO A 145 10.07 -7.35 -19.57
N PHE A 146 8.78 -7.68 -19.39
CA PHE A 146 7.98 -8.42 -20.36
C PHE A 146 6.55 -7.85 -20.45
N ASP A 147 6.00 -7.77 -21.66
CA ASP A 147 4.63 -7.29 -21.89
C ASP A 147 3.56 -8.34 -21.53
N VAL A 148 3.95 -9.62 -21.52
CA VAL A 148 3.06 -10.77 -21.25
C VAL A 148 3.58 -11.55 -20.05
N LEU A 149 2.80 -11.58 -18.98
CA LEU A 149 3.14 -12.12 -17.67
C LEU A 149 2.84 -13.63 -17.55
N THR A 150 3.43 -14.41 -18.44
CA THR A 150 3.45 -15.87 -18.30
C THR A 150 4.23 -16.30 -17.04
N VAL A 151 4.04 -17.53 -16.57
CA VAL A 151 4.80 -18.06 -15.42
C VAL A 151 6.32 -17.96 -15.66
N GLN A 152 6.77 -18.28 -16.88
CA GLN A 152 8.17 -18.16 -17.27
C GLN A 152 8.69 -16.72 -17.23
N ASN A 153 7.86 -15.75 -17.64
CA ASN A 153 8.27 -14.34 -17.65
C ASN A 153 8.25 -13.73 -16.24
N LEU A 154 7.49 -14.30 -15.30
CA LEU A 154 7.43 -13.85 -13.91
C LEU A 154 8.60 -14.39 -13.06
N THR A 155 9.44 -15.31 -13.56
CA THR A 155 10.52 -15.93 -12.76
C THR A 155 11.57 -14.94 -12.22
N TYR A 156 11.65 -13.73 -12.79
CA TYR A 156 12.55 -12.68 -12.29
C TYR A 156 11.87 -11.73 -11.28
N LEU A 157 10.57 -11.85 -11.06
CA LEU A 157 9.87 -11.20 -9.96
C LEU A 157 10.10 -12.03 -8.68
N THR A 158 11.21 -11.73 -8.01
CA THR A 158 11.63 -12.36 -6.75
C THR A 158 11.91 -11.28 -5.71
N LEU A 159 11.85 -11.65 -4.42
CA LEU A 159 12.15 -10.71 -3.34
C LEU A 159 13.62 -10.25 -3.42
N GLU A 160 14.56 -11.18 -3.62
CA GLU A 160 15.99 -10.87 -3.79
C GLU A 160 16.21 -9.85 -4.90
N ASN A 161 15.64 -10.07 -6.09
CA ASN A 161 15.83 -9.15 -7.20
C ASN A 161 15.19 -7.78 -6.92
N SER A 162 14.07 -7.74 -6.20
CA SER A 162 13.38 -6.48 -5.84
C SER A 162 14.21 -5.66 -4.84
N LEU A 163 14.88 -6.32 -3.89
CA LEU A 163 15.82 -5.68 -2.97
C LEU A 163 17.07 -5.18 -3.70
N GLN A 164 17.66 -6.03 -4.54
CA GLN A 164 18.85 -5.70 -5.31
C GLN A 164 18.61 -4.60 -6.34
N ASP A 165 17.39 -4.45 -6.86
CA ASP A 165 17.04 -3.33 -7.72
C ASP A 165 17.30 -2.00 -7.03
N MET A 166 16.88 -1.86 -5.78
CA MET A 166 17.05 -0.63 -5.01
C MET A 166 18.53 -0.38 -4.70
N VAL A 167 19.28 -1.42 -4.33
CA VAL A 167 20.73 -1.33 -4.07
C VAL A 167 21.49 -0.93 -5.34
N TYR A 168 21.22 -1.62 -6.44
CA TYR A 168 21.88 -1.38 -7.72
C TYR A 168 21.50 0.00 -8.27
N PHE A 169 20.24 0.40 -8.17
CA PHE A 169 19.80 1.76 -8.52
C PHE A 169 20.55 2.79 -7.69
N ALA A 170 20.54 2.71 -6.36
CA ALA A 170 21.20 3.70 -5.51
C ALA A 170 22.71 3.85 -5.77
N LYS A 171 23.39 2.74 -6.09
CA LYS A 171 24.84 2.75 -6.40
C LYS A 171 25.19 3.29 -7.78
N ASN A 172 24.32 3.10 -8.77
CA ASN A 172 24.62 3.38 -10.18
C ASN A 172 23.80 4.51 -10.78
N PHE A 173 22.80 5.02 -10.07
CA PHE A 173 21.98 6.13 -10.53
C PHE A 173 22.83 7.39 -10.68
N VAL A 174 22.72 8.03 -11.85
CA VAL A 174 23.34 9.32 -12.14
C VAL A 174 22.22 10.36 -12.16
N PRO A 175 22.10 11.20 -11.11
CA PRO A 175 21.00 12.15 -11.03
C PRO A 175 21.01 13.14 -12.18
N PRO A 176 19.94 13.24 -13.00
CA PRO A 176 19.89 14.15 -14.14
C PRO A 176 19.89 15.63 -13.72
N PHE A 177 19.58 15.90 -12.45
CA PHE A 177 19.57 17.22 -11.85
C PHE A 177 20.95 17.67 -11.30
N ASP A 178 21.96 16.79 -11.28
CA ASP A 178 23.30 17.12 -10.80
C ASP A 178 24.40 16.73 -11.79
N THR A 179 25.01 17.72 -12.43
CA THR A 179 26.12 17.51 -13.36
C THR A 179 27.48 17.36 -12.67
N SER A 180 27.59 17.58 -11.36
CA SER A 180 28.85 17.52 -10.61
C SER A 180 29.19 16.13 -10.07
N GLY A 181 28.19 15.24 -9.98
CA GLY A 181 28.34 13.90 -9.39
C GLY A 181 28.38 13.89 -7.85
N ASN A 182 28.17 15.03 -7.18
CA ASN A 182 28.16 15.11 -5.72
C ASN A 182 26.84 14.62 -5.10
N SER A 183 25.83 14.32 -5.91
CA SER A 183 24.56 13.72 -5.50
C SER A 183 24.54 12.20 -5.70
N SER A 184 25.69 11.55 -5.94
CA SER A 184 25.77 10.10 -5.85
C SER A 184 25.54 9.62 -4.41
N SER A 185 25.09 8.39 -4.21
CA SER A 185 24.90 7.79 -2.88
C SER A 185 26.18 7.69 -2.03
N THR A 186 27.34 7.81 -2.65
CA THR A 186 28.63 7.92 -1.95
C THR A 186 28.90 9.34 -1.43
N ASN A 187 28.32 10.36 -2.06
CA ASN A 187 28.58 11.79 -1.81
C ASN A 187 27.47 12.52 -1.06
N ALA A 188 26.24 12.04 -1.19
CA ALA A 188 25.06 12.51 -0.47
C ALA A 188 24.39 11.33 0.25
N PRO A 189 23.77 11.55 1.42
CA PRO A 189 23.01 10.51 2.08
C PRO A 189 21.74 10.23 1.28
N TYR A 190 21.58 8.98 0.89
CA TYR A 190 20.35 8.46 0.33
C TYR A 190 19.49 7.87 1.44
N ILE A 191 18.20 8.22 1.46
CA ILE A 191 17.25 7.77 2.47
C ILE A 191 16.19 6.96 1.74
N PHE A 192 15.99 5.70 2.13
CA PHE A 192 14.92 4.88 1.57
C PHE A 192 13.67 4.96 2.43
N LEU A 193 12.52 5.18 1.80
CA LEU A 193 11.21 5.22 2.44
C LEU A 193 10.22 4.34 1.66
N GLY A 194 9.38 3.61 2.37
CA GLY A 194 8.32 2.80 1.79
C GLY A 194 7.23 2.47 2.80
N GLY A 195 6.04 2.15 2.28
CA GLY A 195 4.86 1.76 3.04
C GLY A 195 4.48 0.30 2.76
N SER A 196 3.88 -0.39 3.72
CA SER A 196 3.40 -1.76 3.51
C SER A 196 4.53 -2.71 3.10
N TYR A 197 4.38 -3.45 1.99
CA TYR A 197 5.45 -4.25 1.38
C TYR A 197 6.73 -3.46 1.11
N THR A 198 6.64 -2.20 0.64
CA THR A 198 7.85 -1.40 0.42
C THR A 198 8.44 -0.87 1.72
N GLY A 199 7.63 -0.78 2.77
CA GLY A 199 8.11 -0.64 4.14
C GLY A 199 8.89 -1.90 4.59
N ALA A 200 8.42 -3.09 4.21
CA ALA A 200 9.17 -4.33 4.43
C ALA A 200 10.48 -4.34 3.62
N ILE A 201 10.48 -3.89 2.36
CA ILE A 201 11.71 -3.64 1.58
C ILE A 201 12.65 -2.69 2.33
N ALA A 202 12.17 -1.58 2.91
CA ALA A 202 13.01 -0.66 3.67
C ALA A 202 13.72 -1.36 4.84
N HIS A 203 12.98 -2.16 5.61
CA HIS A 203 13.52 -2.95 6.71
C HIS A 203 14.50 -4.03 6.22
N TRP A 204 14.16 -4.77 5.17
CA TRP A 204 14.99 -5.83 4.62
C TRP A 204 16.26 -5.29 3.97
N LEU A 205 16.23 -4.13 3.30
CA LEU A 205 17.44 -3.43 2.84
C LEU A 205 18.35 -3.08 4.03
N ALA A 206 17.78 -2.50 5.09
CA ALA A 206 18.53 -2.12 6.28
C ALA A 206 19.16 -3.30 7.05
N THR A 207 18.67 -4.53 6.84
CA THR A 207 19.11 -5.72 7.58
C THR A 207 19.93 -6.71 6.73
N LEU A 208 19.64 -6.80 5.43
CA LEU A 208 20.30 -7.68 4.48
C LEU A 208 21.46 -6.98 3.75
N TYR A 209 21.31 -5.70 3.40
CA TYR A 209 22.30 -4.90 2.66
C TYR A 209 22.63 -3.58 3.39
N PRO A 210 23.05 -3.64 4.67
CA PRO A 210 23.26 -2.44 5.48
C PRO A 210 24.33 -1.52 4.85
N GLY A 211 23.95 -0.28 4.55
CA GLY A 211 24.86 0.71 3.97
C GLY A 211 25.13 0.53 2.47
N GLU A 212 24.49 -0.42 1.81
CA GLU A 212 24.65 -0.64 0.37
C GLU A 212 23.80 0.34 -0.45
N GLY A 213 24.28 1.58 -0.56
CA GLY A 213 23.65 2.64 -1.36
C GLY A 213 22.67 3.52 -0.59
N PHE A 214 22.21 3.09 0.59
CA PHE A 214 21.36 3.90 1.46
C PHE A 214 22.00 4.12 2.83
N TRP A 215 21.80 5.31 3.36
CA TRP A 215 22.29 5.76 4.65
C TRP A 215 21.30 5.51 5.79
N ALA A 216 20.01 5.76 5.53
CA ALA A 216 18.93 5.65 6.50
C ALA A 216 17.65 5.13 5.85
N TYR A 217 16.74 4.61 6.68
CA TYR A 217 15.54 3.90 6.25
C TYR A 217 14.34 4.27 7.12
N HIS A 218 13.17 4.43 6.49
CA HIS A 218 11.89 4.51 7.19
C HIS A 218 10.94 3.46 6.61
N ALA A 219 10.53 2.55 7.48
CA ALA A 219 9.68 1.42 7.19
C ALA A 219 8.26 1.67 7.76
N VAL A 220 7.40 2.28 6.94
CA VAL A 220 6.02 2.64 7.32
C VAL A 220 5.09 1.43 7.16
N SER A 221 4.28 1.13 8.17
CA SER A 221 3.37 -0.04 8.22
C SER A 221 3.99 -1.32 7.65
N ALA A 222 5.25 -1.56 7.99
CA ALA A 222 6.10 -2.52 7.29
C ALA A 222 5.73 -3.96 7.65
N VAL A 223 5.19 -4.70 6.68
CA VAL A 223 4.83 -6.13 6.79
C VAL A 223 6.07 -7.02 6.71
N VAL A 224 6.97 -6.87 7.69
CA VAL A 224 8.28 -7.53 7.70
C VAL A 224 8.21 -9.03 7.95
N GLN A 225 7.07 -9.53 8.43
CA GLN A 225 6.83 -10.94 8.70
C GLN A 225 5.89 -11.52 7.64
N ALA A 226 6.35 -12.56 6.93
CA ALA A 226 5.47 -13.40 6.12
C ALA A 226 4.60 -14.27 7.04
N VAL A 227 3.28 -14.28 6.82
CA VAL A 227 2.30 -15.00 7.63
C VAL A 227 1.39 -15.80 6.70
N GLY A 228 1.39 -17.13 6.83
CA GLY A 228 0.56 -18.00 5.98
C GLY A 228 -0.94 -17.85 6.22
N ASP A 229 -1.37 -18.28 7.41
CA ASP A 229 -2.75 -18.24 7.87
C ASP A 229 -2.97 -16.96 8.68
N PHE A 230 -3.30 -15.85 8.00
CA PHE A 230 -3.27 -14.52 8.60
C PHE A 230 -4.63 -14.08 9.15
N HIS A 231 -5.15 -14.84 10.11
CA HIS A 231 -6.45 -14.55 10.72
C HIS A 231 -6.45 -13.29 11.60
N ASN A 232 -5.31 -12.94 12.20
CA ASN A 232 -5.17 -11.73 13.03
C ASN A 232 -5.38 -10.43 12.24
N PHE A 233 -5.42 -10.50 10.90
CA PHE A 233 -5.76 -9.36 10.06
C PHE A 233 -7.07 -8.69 10.46
N PHE A 234 -8.06 -9.47 10.92
CA PHE A 234 -9.38 -8.97 11.30
C PHE A 234 -9.48 -8.53 12.77
N ASP A 235 -8.46 -8.75 13.60
CA ASP A 235 -8.50 -8.37 15.02
C ASP A 235 -8.61 -6.84 15.18
N PRO A 236 -7.82 -5.99 14.49
CA PRO A 236 -7.98 -4.53 14.57
C PRO A 236 -9.33 -4.04 14.05
N VAL A 237 -9.90 -4.71 13.04
CA VAL A 237 -11.24 -4.41 12.52
C VAL A 237 -12.30 -4.70 13.58
N PHE A 238 -12.16 -5.84 14.27
CA PHE A 238 -13.02 -6.22 15.39
C PHE A 238 -12.90 -5.25 16.57
N GLU A 239 -11.67 -4.83 16.92
CA GLU A 239 -11.39 -3.84 17.95
C GLU A 239 -12.03 -2.47 17.64
N TYR A 240 -12.11 -2.10 16.36
CA TYR A 240 -12.73 -0.84 15.91
C TYR A 240 -14.26 -0.89 15.91
N MET A 241 -14.86 -2.02 15.51
CA MET A 241 -16.32 -2.13 15.39
C MET A 241 -17.04 -1.87 16.74
N PRO A 242 -18.11 -1.08 16.75
CA PRO A 242 -19.00 -0.97 17.91
C PRO A 242 -19.49 -2.34 18.39
N ASN A 243 -19.60 -2.52 19.71
CA ASN A 243 -19.97 -3.81 20.33
C ASN A 243 -21.29 -4.40 19.80
N ASN A 244 -22.26 -3.56 19.48
CA ASN A 244 -23.52 -3.97 18.88
C ASN A 244 -23.31 -4.54 17.47
N CYS A 245 -22.57 -3.81 16.62
CA CYS A 245 -22.25 -4.23 15.26
C CYS A 245 -21.42 -5.51 15.23
N SER A 246 -20.35 -5.60 16.02
CA SER A 246 -19.49 -6.80 16.02
C SER A 246 -20.23 -8.06 16.50
N LYS A 247 -21.15 -7.91 17.46
CA LYS A 247 -22.04 -8.99 17.92
C LYS A 247 -22.97 -9.44 16.79
N ASP A 248 -23.70 -8.51 16.17
CA ASP A 248 -24.67 -8.81 15.12
C ASP A 248 -24.01 -9.37 13.85
N VAL A 249 -22.85 -8.84 13.45
CA VAL A 249 -22.03 -9.40 12.35
C VAL A 249 -21.64 -10.84 12.64
N THR A 250 -21.19 -11.12 13.86
CA THR A 250 -20.82 -12.48 14.28
C THR A 250 -22.02 -13.42 14.20
N GLU A 251 -23.20 -13.00 14.68
CA GLU A 251 -24.43 -13.79 14.60
C GLU A 251 -24.84 -14.08 13.14
N VAL A 252 -24.75 -13.08 12.27
CA VAL A 252 -25.05 -13.22 10.83
C VAL A 252 -24.09 -14.19 10.15
N ILE A 253 -22.78 -14.05 10.37
CA ILE A 253 -21.77 -14.93 9.78
C ILE A 253 -21.95 -16.37 10.27
N ASP A 254 -22.21 -16.59 11.56
CA ASP A 254 -22.48 -17.92 12.09
C ASP A 254 -23.76 -18.54 11.52
N HIS A 255 -24.80 -17.73 11.29
CA HIS A 255 -26.01 -18.18 10.63
C HIS A 255 -25.76 -18.58 9.17
N ILE A 256 -25.08 -17.74 8.39
CA ILE A 256 -24.75 -18.00 6.99
C ILE A 256 -23.89 -19.25 6.87
N ASP A 257 -22.84 -19.38 7.67
CA ASP A 257 -21.96 -20.54 7.60
C ASP A 257 -22.67 -21.85 7.93
N ARG A 258 -23.65 -21.87 8.85
CA ARG A 258 -24.47 -23.07 9.10
C ARG A 258 -25.22 -23.50 7.83
N ILE A 259 -25.77 -22.55 7.08
CA ILE A 259 -26.45 -22.81 5.82
C ILE A 259 -25.45 -23.29 4.76
N LEU A 260 -24.30 -22.61 4.62
CA LEU A 260 -23.28 -22.96 3.63
C LEU A 260 -22.63 -24.32 3.92
N LEU A 261 -22.53 -24.75 5.18
CA LEU A 261 -21.92 -26.04 5.53
C LEU A 261 -22.92 -27.21 5.56
N TYR A 262 -24.15 -26.98 5.99
CA TYR A 262 -25.10 -28.06 6.31
C TYR A 262 -26.46 -27.94 5.61
N GLY A 263 -26.77 -26.79 5.02
CA GLY A 263 -28.05 -26.55 4.35
C GLY A 263 -28.17 -27.28 3.02
N THR A 264 -29.40 -27.39 2.53
CA THR A 264 -29.69 -27.90 1.18
C THR A 264 -29.23 -26.91 0.10
N ALA A 265 -29.16 -27.36 -1.15
CA ALA A 265 -28.83 -26.48 -2.28
C ALA A 265 -29.80 -25.28 -2.35
N GLU A 266 -31.10 -25.52 -2.12
CA GLU A 266 -32.13 -24.48 -2.13
C GLU A 266 -31.95 -23.46 -1.00
N GLU A 267 -31.55 -23.91 0.20
CA GLU A 267 -31.26 -23.01 1.34
C GLU A 267 -30.04 -22.13 1.05
N LYS A 268 -28.97 -22.71 0.50
CA LYS A 268 -27.77 -21.99 0.07
C LYS A 268 -28.07 -20.96 -1.00
N ASP A 269 -28.81 -21.34 -2.04
CA ASP A 269 -29.18 -20.43 -3.13
C ASP A 269 -30.13 -19.33 -2.62
N SER A 270 -31.03 -19.65 -1.71
CA SER A 270 -31.93 -18.67 -1.10
C SER A 270 -31.17 -17.61 -0.30
N VAL A 271 -30.22 -18.01 0.57
CA VAL A 271 -29.42 -17.03 1.31
C VAL A 271 -28.57 -16.20 0.37
N LYS A 272 -27.86 -16.80 -0.59
CA LYS A 272 -27.06 -16.07 -1.58
C LYS A 272 -27.89 -15.07 -2.40
N ARG A 273 -29.08 -15.47 -2.86
CA ARG A 273 -30.01 -14.59 -3.59
C ARG A 273 -30.42 -13.38 -2.75
N SER A 274 -30.63 -13.58 -1.44
CA SER A 274 -30.97 -12.47 -0.54
C SER A 274 -29.87 -11.41 -0.44
N PHE A 275 -28.61 -11.78 -0.68
CA PHE A 275 -27.44 -10.88 -0.71
C PHE A 275 -27.04 -10.41 -2.12
N GLY A 276 -27.66 -10.94 -3.18
CA GLY A 276 -27.32 -10.61 -4.58
C GLY A 276 -26.27 -11.51 -5.24
N PHE A 277 -26.00 -12.69 -4.65
CA PHE A 277 -24.93 -13.62 -5.04
C PHE A 277 -25.46 -14.99 -5.51
N GLU A 278 -26.69 -15.06 -6.02
CA GLU A 278 -27.25 -16.31 -6.53
C GLU A 278 -26.34 -16.93 -7.62
N GLY A 279 -26.07 -18.23 -7.51
CA GLY A 279 -25.23 -18.97 -8.46
C GLY A 279 -23.72 -18.88 -8.22
N THR A 280 -23.23 -18.08 -7.26
CA THR A 280 -21.80 -18.07 -6.91
C THR A 280 -21.43 -19.28 -6.05
N ALA A 281 -20.15 -19.66 -6.05
CA ALA A 281 -19.65 -20.68 -5.11
C ALA A 281 -19.79 -20.21 -3.65
N ASP A 282 -19.88 -21.16 -2.71
CA ASP A 282 -20.04 -20.85 -1.28
C ASP A 282 -18.86 -19.99 -0.76
N VAL A 283 -17.62 -20.32 -1.17
CA VAL A 283 -16.41 -19.58 -0.79
C VAL A 283 -16.35 -18.18 -1.41
N ASP A 284 -16.89 -17.99 -2.62
CA ASP A 284 -16.91 -16.69 -3.30
C ASP A 284 -17.93 -15.75 -2.65
N PHE A 285 -19.08 -16.30 -2.27
CA PHE A 285 -20.06 -15.57 -1.48
C PHE A 285 -19.48 -15.18 -0.10
N ALA A 286 -18.84 -16.14 0.59
CA ALA A 286 -18.16 -15.88 1.85
C ALA A 286 -17.13 -14.75 1.73
N TRP A 287 -16.28 -14.78 0.69
CA TRP A 287 -15.30 -13.73 0.41
C TRP A 287 -15.93 -12.37 0.16
N ALA A 288 -17.01 -12.31 -0.63
CA ALA A 288 -17.71 -11.07 -0.90
C ALA A 288 -18.19 -10.39 0.41
N LEU A 289 -18.70 -11.18 1.37
CA LEU A 289 -19.12 -10.67 2.67
C LEU A 289 -17.97 -10.13 3.54
N ALA A 290 -16.75 -10.61 3.36
CA ALA A 290 -15.58 -10.12 4.10
C ALA A 290 -15.05 -8.76 3.57
N THR A 291 -15.45 -8.36 2.36
CA THR A 291 -15.00 -7.13 1.68
C THR A 291 -15.05 -5.86 2.53
N PRO A 292 -16.18 -5.49 3.20
CA PRO A 292 -16.21 -4.31 4.07
C PRO A 292 -15.09 -4.30 5.12
N LEU A 293 -14.82 -5.47 5.72
CA LEU A 293 -13.78 -5.62 6.73
C LEU A 293 -12.38 -5.51 6.13
N MET A 294 -12.17 -6.04 4.92
CA MET A 294 -10.90 -5.88 4.20
C MET A 294 -10.60 -4.43 3.82
N TRP A 295 -11.63 -3.67 3.45
CA TRP A 295 -11.48 -2.25 3.11
C TRP A 295 -11.16 -1.36 4.31
N PHE A 296 -11.27 -1.86 5.55
CA PHE A 296 -10.89 -1.07 6.73
C PHE A 296 -9.45 -0.56 6.66
N GLN A 297 -8.54 -1.32 6.02
CA GLN A 297 -7.15 -0.91 5.81
C GLN A 297 -7.00 0.41 5.03
N THR A 298 -7.99 0.78 4.19
CA THR A 298 -7.94 2.02 3.40
C THR A 298 -8.47 3.23 4.16
N THR A 299 -9.03 3.03 5.36
CA THR A 299 -9.50 4.11 6.22
C THR A 299 -8.34 5.05 6.54
N GLN A 300 -8.61 6.34 6.63
CA GLN A 300 -7.65 7.37 6.98
C GLN A 300 -8.29 8.39 7.93
N PHE A 301 -7.48 9.09 8.73
CA PHE A 301 -8.02 10.14 9.63
C PHE A 301 -8.79 11.23 8.87
N SER A 302 -8.42 11.47 7.62
CA SER A 302 -9.05 12.48 6.76
C SER A 302 -10.41 12.05 6.17
N ASP A 303 -10.83 10.79 6.32
CA ASP A 303 -12.08 10.28 5.73
C ASP A 303 -13.33 10.77 6.48
N GLY A 304 -13.22 11.06 7.77
CA GLY A 304 -14.35 11.41 8.65
C GLY A 304 -15.26 10.22 8.96
N PHE A 305 -15.98 9.70 7.96
CA PHE A 305 -16.88 8.54 8.06
C PHE A 305 -16.40 7.42 7.12
N ASN A 306 -16.06 6.26 7.67
CA ASN A 306 -15.36 5.20 6.93
C ASN A 306 -16.26 4.02 6.50
N SER A 307 -15.65 3.05 5.83
CA SER A 307 -16.32 1.85 5.30
C SER A 307 -16.97 1.00 6.38
N ILE A 308 -16.35 0.87 7.55
CA ILE A 308 -16.90 0.13 8.69
C ILE A 308 -18.05 0.88 9.33
N ASP A 309 -17.96 2.21 9.46
CA ASP A 309 -19.06 3.01 10.00
C ASP A 309 -20.31 2.89 9.11
N SER A 310 -20.13 2.92 7.78
CA SER A 310 -21.19 2.68 6.79
C SER A 310 -21.78 1.29 6.96
N PHE A 311 -20.92 0.27 6.93
CA PHE A 311 -21.32 -1.14 7.05
C PHE A 311 -22.10 -1.40 8.34
N CYS A 312 -21.59 -0.95 9.49
CA CYS A 312 -22.27 -1.06 10.77
C CYS A 312 -23.60 -0.30 10.79
N GLY A 313 -23.68 0.87 10.14
CA GLY A 313 -24.95 1.58 9.97
C GLY A 313 -26.03 0.73 9.27
N PHE A 314 -25.65 -0.06 8.27
CA PHE A 314 -26.56 -1.00 7.61
C PHE A 314 -26.94 -2.18 8.51
N VAL A 315 -25.95 -2.87 9.11
CA VAL A 315 -26.17 -4.03 9.98
C VAL A 315 -27.07 -3.67 11.16
N GLU A 316 -26.81 -2.52 11.81
CA GLU A 316 -27.58 -2.02 12.94
C GLU A 316 -28.92 -1.37 12.54
N ASN A 317 -29.26 -1.39 11.25
CA ASN A 317 -30.44 -0.73 10.70
C ASN A 317 -30.57 0.76 11.12
N ALA A 318 -29.42 1.43 11.23
CA ALA A 318 -29.28 2.81 11.71
C ALA A 318 -29.00 3.81 10.56
N THR A 319 -29.15 3.38 9.30
CA THR A 319 -28.96 4.24 8.11
C THR A 319 -29.93 5.43 8.15
N GLY A 320 -29.43 6.63 8.47
CA GLY A 320 -30.24 7.86 8.57
C GLY A 320 -30.21 8.56 9.94
N GLY A 321 -29.56 7.98 10.96
CA GLY A 321 -29.24 8.68 12.21
C GLY A 321 -30.39 8.83 13.23
N GLU A 322 -31.55 8.21 12.99
CA GLU A 322 -32.72 8.38 13.87
C GLU A 322 -32.70 7.46 15.11
N HIS A 323 -31.95 6.34 15.07
CA HIS A 323 -31.79 5.42 16.20
C HIS A 323 -30.50 4.59 16.08
N ILE A 324 -29.60 4.71 17.06
CA ILE A 324 -28.45 3.80 17.22
C ILE A 324 -28.84 2.76 18.28
N PRO A 325 -28.85 1.45 17.95
CA PRO A 325 -29.20 0.39 18.89
C PRO A 325 -28.28 0.38 20.13
N GLY A 326 -28.79 -0.20 21.23
CA GLY A 326 -27.98 -0.44 22.42
C GLY A 326 -26.92 -1.52 22.18
N ALA A 327 -26.06 -1.78 23.18
CA ALA A 327 -24.96 -2.75 23.08
C ALA A 327 -25.37 -4.18 22.68
N ASP A 328 -26.66 -4.51 22.77
CA ASP A 328 -27.20 -5.81 22.37
C ASP A 328 -27.45 -5.98 20.87
N GLY A 329 -27.35 -4.91 20.07
CA GLY A 329 -27.64 -4.94 18.63
C GLY A 329 -29.12 -4.90 18.29
N VAL A 330 -29.42 -5.17 17.03
CA VAL A 330 -30.78 -5.35 16.49
C VAL A 330 -31.20 -6.81 16.44
N GLY A 331 -30.25 -7.74 16.62
CA GLY A 331 -30.43 -9.19 16.59
C GLY A 331 -30.48 -9.77 15.18
N LEU A 332 -30.21 -11.07 15.09
CA LEU A 332 -29.99 -11.82 13.84
C LEU A 332 -30.92 -11.45 12.67
N GLU A 333 -32.24 -11.41 12.85
CA GLU A 333 -33.18 -11.19 11.74
C GLU A 333 -32.97 -9.81 11.07
N LYS A 334 -32.85 -8.77 11.88
CA LYS A 334 -32.63 -7.39 11.39
C LYS A 334 -31.21 -7.19 10.89
N ALA A 335 -30.23 -7.78 11.57
CA ALA A 335 -28.83 -7.74 11.17
C ALA A 335 -28.62 -8.43 9.81
N LEU A 336 -29.28 -9.57 9.58
CA LEU A 336 -29.23 -10.31 8.32
C LEU A 336 -29.82 -9.48 7.17
N ASP A 337 -30.97 -8.82 7.37
CA ASP A 337 -31.54 -7.89 6.39
C ASP A 337 -30.62 -6.69 6.13
N GLY A 338 -30.07 -6.10 7.19
CA GLY A 338 -29.12 -4.98 7.11
C GLY A 338 -27.89 -5.31 6.27
N PHE A 339 -27.25 -6.44 6.56
CA PHE A 339 -26.10 -6.92 5.79
C PHE A 339 -26.50 -7.25 4.35
N ALA A 340 -27.64 -7.92 4.12
CA ALA A 340 -28.12 -8.19 2.77
C ALA A 340 -28.36 -6.90 1.96
N ARG A 341 -28.87 -5.84 2.59
CA ARG A 341 -29.01 -4.51 1.97
C ARG A 341 -27.67 -3.87 1.68
N TYR A 342 -26.71 -3.91 2.60
CA TYR A 342 -25.34 -3.43 2.36
C TYR A 342 -24.71 -4.14 1.15
N SER A 343 -24.79 -5.47 1.12
CA SER A 343 -24.26 -6.30 0.03
C SER A 343 -24.83 -5.90 -1.33
N LYS A 344 -26.14 -5.69 -1.41
CA LYS A 344 -26.79 -5.21 -2.64
C LYS A 344 -26.46 -3.77 -2.99
N TYR A 345 -26.17 -2.94 -2.00
CA TYR A 345 -25.87 -1.52 -2.22
C TYR A 345 -24.42 -1.31 -2.69
N GLU A 346 -23.46 -1.91 -2.00
CA GLU A 346 -22.02 -1.70 -2.25
C GLU A 346 -21.41 -2.74 -3.20
N LEU A 347 -21.83 -4.01 -3.12
CA LEU A 347 -21.16 -5.10 -3.84
C LEU A 347 -21.87 -5.47 -5.14
N GLN A 348 -23.20 -5.33 -5.19
CA GLN A 348 -23.95 -5.67 -6.40
C GLN A 348 -23.71 -4.63 -7.50
N GLY A 349 -22.86 -4.98 -8.46
CA GLY A 349 -22.51 -4.12 -9.59
C GLY A 349 -21.07 -3.61 -9.54
N SER A 350 -20.32 -3.94 -8.49
CA SER A 350 -18.89 -3.64 -8.35
C SER A 350 -18.03 -4.24 -9.47
N CYS A 351 -18.53 -5.26 -10.17
CA CYS A 351 -17.85 -5.87 -11.30
C CYS A 351 -17.85 -5.02 -12.59
N GLY A 352 -18.76 -4.04 -12.70
CA GLY A 352 -18.90 -3.19 -13.90
C GLY A 352 -17.67 -2.31 -14.15
N GLY A 353 -17.38 -2.02 -15.42
CA GLY A 353 -16.26 -1.13 -15.81
C GLY A 353 -14.86 -1.73 -15.66
N SER A 354 -14.74 -3.00 -15.26
CA SER A 354 -13.47 -3.72 -15.12
C SER A 354 -13.12 -4.47 -16.43
N TYR A 355 -13.69 -5.66 -16.61
CA TYR A 355 -13.56 -6.43 -17.86
C TYR A 355 -14.90 -6.50 -18.57
N ALA A 356 -14.90 -6.47 -19.91
CA ALA A 356 -16.11 -6.63 -20.70
C ALA A 356 -16.87 -7.94 -20.39
N ALA A 357 -16.15 -9.00 -19.97
CA ALA A 357 -16.73 -10.28 -19.56
C ALA A 357 -17.48 -10.22 -18.21
N TRP A 358 -17.29 -9.16 -17.42
CA TRP A 358 -17.92 -8.96 -16.12
C TRP A 358 -19.01 -7.88 -16.14
N GLU A 359 -19.20 -7.22 -17.28
CA GLU A 359 -20.13 -6.10 -17.42
C GLU A 359 -21.57 -6.56 -17.17
N GLY A 360 -22.23 -5.96 -16.18
CA GLY A 360 -23.61 -6.29 -15.81
C GLY A 360 -23.79 -7.67 -15.14
N THR A 361 -22.70 -8.35 -14.72
CA THR A 361 -22.76 -9.64 -14.03
C THR A 361 -22.06 -9.59 -12.66
N GLN A 362 -22.13 -10.69 -11.89
CA GLN A 362 -21.32 -10.90 -10.67
C GLN A 362 -20.07 -11.76 -10.95
N SER A 363 -19.68 -11.93 -12.21
CA SER A 363 -18.61 -12.86 -12.61
C SER A 363 -17.22 -12.47 -12.12
N CYS A 364 -17.02 -11.23 -11.64
CA CYS A 364 -15.78 -10.87 -10.96
C CYS A 364 -15.64 -11.55 -9.59
N TRP A 365 -16.75 -11.95 -8.96
CA TRP A 365 -16.72 -12.67 -7.68
C TRP A 365 -16.48 -14.17 -7.85
N ASP A 366 -16.78 -14.73 -9.03
CA ASP A 366 -16.55 -16.14 -9.33
C ASP A 366 -15.04 -16.43 -9.43
N THR A 367 -14.48 -17.03 -8.38
CA THR A 367 -13.08 -17.48 -8.37
C THR A 367 -12.94 -18.90 -8.90
N GLN A 368 -14.04 -19.59 -9.21
CA GLN A 368 -14.02 -20.97 -9.70
C GLN A 368 -13.88 -21.04 -11.22
N GLU A 369 -14.35 -20.02 -11.94
CA GLU A 369 -14.29 -19.97 -13.41
C GLU A 369 -12.85 -19.75 -13.93
N ALA A 370 -12.21 -20.84 -14.38
CA ALA A 370 -10.83 -20.81 -14.86
C ALA A 370 -10.64 -19.96 -16.13
N SER A 371 -11.69 -19.75 -16.93
CA SER A 371 -11.64 -18.88 -18.11
C SER A 371 -11.77 -17.39 -17.79
N SER A 372 -12.04 -17.04 -16.52
CA SER A 372 -12.19 -15.65 -16.07
C SER A 372 -10.96 -14.80 -16.45
N PRO A 373 -11.15 -13.54 -16.91
CA PRO A 373 -10.05 -12.60 -17.16
C PRO A 373 -9.12 -12.42 -15.96
N ARG A 374 -9.59 -12.65 -14.73
CA ARG A 374 -8.75 -12.70 -13.52
C ARG A 374 -7.52 -13.61 -13.70
N TYR A 375 -7.69 -14.76 -14.34
CA TYR A 375 -6.63 -15.75 -14.52
C TYR A 375 -5.96 -15.66 -15.90
N THR A 376 -6.72 -15.24 -16.91
CA THR A 376 -6.30 -15.29 -18.32
C THR A 376 -5.73 -13.97 -18.85
N ASP A 377 -5.97 -12.84 -18.19
CA ASP A 377 -5.32 -11.57 -18.52
C ASP A 377 -3.87 -11.58 -18.05
N LEU A 378 -2.96 -11.74 -19.01
CA LEU A 378 -1.52 -11.76 -18.79
C LEU A 378 -0.87 -10.39 -19.05
N SER A 379 -1.65 -9.32 -19.26
CA SER A 379 -1.09 -7.99 -19.48
C SER A 379 -0.49 -7.42 -18.20
N VAL A 380 0.45 -6.47 -18.33
CA VAL A 380 1.08 -5.80 -17.17
C VAL A 380 0.05 -5.03 -16.33
N ASN A 381 -0.97 -4.45 -16.97
CA ASN A 381 -2.01 -3.66 -16.30
C ASN A 381 -3.27 -4.47 -15.97
N ASN A 382 -3.17 -5.81 -15.85
CA ASN A 382 -4.28 -6.66 -15.46
C ASN A 382 -4.88 -6.21 -14.11
N LEU A 383 -6.21 -6.32 -13.95
CA LEU A 383 -6.92 -5.87 -12.76
C LEU A 383 -6.80 -6.83 -11.57
N ALA A 384 -6.34 -8.06 -11.81
CA ALA A 384 -6.14 -9.06 -10.75
C ALA A 384 -4.83 -8.89 -9.98
N ASN A 385 -3.97 -7.94 -10.40
CA ASN A 385 -2.61 -7.77 -9.90
C ASN A 385 -1.84 -9.10 -9.85
N ARG A 386 -1.82 -9.79 -11.00
CA ARG A 386 -1.16 -11.09 -11.19
C ARG A 386 0.28 -11.13 -10.66
N GLN A 387 1.00 -10.01 -10.73
CA GLN A 387 2.34 -9.82 -10.19
C GLN A 387 2.38 -9.96 -8.67
N TRP A 388 1.42 -9.36 -7.96
CA TRP A 388 1.31 -9.50 -6.51
C TRP A 388 0.97 -10.93 -6.13
N VAL A 389 -0.01 -11.54 -6.81
CA VAL A 389 -0.37 -12.95 -6.58
C VAL A 389 0.82 -13.86 -6.86
N TRP A 390 1.68 -13.51 -7.83
CA TRP A 390 2.93 -14.22 -8.07
C TRP A 390 3.87 -14.13 -6.87
N LEU A 391 4.05 -12.97 -6.25
CA LEU A 391 4.86 -12.86 -5.04
C LEU A 391 4.25 -13.71 -3.90
N LEU A 392 2.93 -13.66 -3.67
CA LEU A 392 2.27 -14.49 -2.65
C LEU A 392 2.45 -16.00 -2.88
N CYS A 393 2.62 -16.45 -4.13
CA CYS A 393 2.75 -17.86 -4.50
C CYS A 393 4.21 -18.32 -4.73
N ASN A 394 5.08 -17.47 -5.28
CA ASN A 394 6.45 -17.82 -5.67
C ASN A 394 7.49 -17.37 -4.64
N GLU A 395 7.27 -16.23 -3.99
CA GLU A 395 8.06 -15.79 -2.85
C GLU A 395 7.16 -15.87 -1.63
N PRO A 396 6.76 -17.08 -1.20
CA PRO A 396 5.46 -17.35 -0.58
C PRO A 396 5.22 -16.51 0.69
N PHE A 397 4.90 -15.23 0.53
CA PHE A 397 4.53 -14.33 1.61
C PHE A 397 3.24 -14.84 2.23
N GLU A 398 2.41 -15.40 1.34
CA GLU A 398 1.11 -16.01 1.60
C GLU A 398 0.11 -14.97 2.08
N TRP A 399 0.34 -14.31 3.23
CA TRP A 399 -0.46 -13.22 3.77
C TRP A 399 -1.96 -13.39 3.55
N TRP A 400 -2.45 -14.63 3.63
CA TRP A 400 -3.82 -14.93 3.27
C TRP A 400 -4.70 -14.47 4.43
N GLN A 401 -5.55 -13.47 4.20
CA GLN A 401 -6.46 -12.95 5.23
C GLN A 401 -7.58 -13.97 5.46
N THR A 402 -7.31 -14.92 6.34
CA THR A 402 -8.15 -16.06 6.62
C THR A 402 -9.06 -15.82 7.81
N SER A 403 -10.06 -16.68 7.97
CA SER A 403 -10.91 -16.68 9.15
C SER A 403 -10.19 -17.26 10.36
N THR A 404 -10.52 -16.76 11.55
CA THR A 404 -10.01 -17.33 12.81
C THR A 404 -10.38 -18.81 12.89
N PRO A 405 -9.38 -19.71 13.08
CA PRO A 405 -9.64 -21.12 13.29
C PRO A 405 -10.54 -21.31 14.51
N ARG A 406 -11.75 -21.84 14.30
CA ARG A 406 -12.74 -22.02 15.36
C ARG A 406 -13.53 -23.31 15.16
N PRO A 407 -14.03 -23.94 16.25
CA PRO A 407 -14.83 -25.16 16.13
C PRO A 407 -16.01 -24.94 15.19
N LEU A 408 -16.47 -26.03 14.56
CA LEU A 408 -17.66 -26.04 13.73
C LEU A 408 -18.84 -25.37 14.46
N PRO A 409 -19.71 -24.63 13.73
CA PRO A 409 -20.72 -23.82 14.37
C PRO A 409 -21.63 -24.69 15.24
N THR A 410 -21.70 -24.36 16.52
CA THR A 410 -22.64 -24.98 17.47
C THR A 410 -23.83 -24.06 17.68
N PRO A 411 -24.96 -24.55 18.23
CA PRO A 411 -26.07 -23.68 18.62
C PRO A 411 -25.69 -22.56 19.61
N ASN A 412 -24.53 -22.67 20.28
CA ASN A 412 -24.01 -21.69 21.24
C ASN A 412 -22.91 -20.78 20.66
N GLY A 413 -22.66 -20.82 19.35
CA GLY A 413 -21.78 -19.91 18.61
C GLY A 413 -20.27 -20.19 18.76
N THR A 414 -19.52 -19.90 17.71
CA THR A 414 -18.04 -19.74 17.78
C THR A 414 -17.68 -18.46 17.06
N ASN A 415 -17.31 -17.44 17.84
CA ASN A 415 -17.24 -16.06 17.37
C ASN A 415 -16.18 -15.85 16.28
N GLY A 416 -16.58 -15.21 15.18
CA GLY A 416 -15.70 -14.70 14.13
C GLY A 416 -16.48 -13.80 13.19
N VAL A 417 -15.83 -12.76 12.67
CA VAL A 417 -16.50 -11.72 11.85
C VAL A 417 -16.40 -11.94 10.34
N ILE A 418 -15.73 -13.03 9.94
CA ILE A 418 -15.73 -13.52 8.56
C ILE A 418 -15.98 -15.03 8.52
N SER A 419 -16.53 -15.49 7.40
CA SER A 419 -16.94 -16.88 7.19
C SER A 419 -15.78 -17.87 7.34
N ARG A 420 -16.05 -19.02 7.98
CA ARG A 420 -15.06 -20.11 8.14
C ARG A 420 -14.70 -20.84 6.85
N LEU A 421 -15.38 -20.55 5.74
CA LEU A 421 -15.03 -21.06 4.42
C LEU A 421 -13.80 -20.32 3.84
N ILE A 422 -13.45 -19.16 4.40
CA ILE A 422 -12.24 -18.41 4.06
C ILE A 422 -11.07 -19.03 4.85
N ASP A 423 -10.60 -20.18 4.39
CA ASP A 423 -9.51 -20.93 5.02
C ASP A 423 -8.20 -20.88 4.21
N TYR A 424 -7.11 -21.23 4.89
CA TYR A 424 -5.76 -21.19 4.35
C TYR A 424 -5.58 -22.05 3.09
N GLU A 425 -6.14 -23.26 3.06
CA GLU A 425 -6.01 -24.18 1.93
C GLU A 425 -6.76 -23.67 0.70
N SER A 426 -7.95 -23.09 0.91
CA SER A 426 -8.76 -22.49 -0.15
C SER A 426 -8.01 -21.32 -0.79
N MET A 427 -7.30 -20.48 -0.03
CA MET A 427 -6.50 -19.39 -0.60
C MET A 427 -5.28 -19.89 -1.34
N ARG A 428 -4.56 -20.87 -0.77
CA ARG A 428 -3.41 -21.48 -1.44
C ARG A 428 -3.79 -22.11 -2.78
N SER A 429 -5.02 -22.60 -2.93
CA SER A 429 -5.52 -23.16 -4.18
C SER A 429 -5.53 -22.16 -5.35
N TRP A 430 -5.59 -20.86 -5.07
CA TRP A 430 -5.56 -19.81 -6.10
C TRP A 430 -4.25 -19.82 -6.90
N CYS A 431 -3.14 -20.21 -6.29
CA CYS A 431 -1.84 -20.27 -6.95
C CYS A 431 -1.85 -21.18 -8.19
N ILE A 432 -2.57 -22.30 -8.16
CA ILE A 432 -2.67 -23.23 -9.31
C ILE A 432 -3.54 -22.63 -10.42
N LYS A 433 -4.59 -21.89 -10.06
CA LYS A 433 -5.50 -21.24 -11.02
C LYS A 433 -4.80 -20.08 -11.74
N PHE A 434 -4.07 -19.25 -10.99
CA PHE A 434 -3.27 -18.18 -11.58
C PHE A 434 -2.09 -18.71 -12.39
N PHE A 435 -1.38 -19.72 -11.90
CA PHE A 435 -0.09 -20.17 -12.47
C PHE A 435 -0.11 -21.66 -12.81
N PRO A 436 -0.81 -22.06 -13.88
CA PRO A 436 -0.82 -23.45 -14.31
C PRO A 436 0.57 -23.92 -14.77
N PRO A 437 0.98 -25.16 -14.44
CA PRO A 437 2.31 -25.71 -14.79
C PRO A 437 2.51 -25.96 -16.29
N PRO A 438 3.78 -26.03 -16.80
CA PRO A 438 5.06 -25.61 -16.21
C PRO A 438 5.59 -24.25 -16.79
N PRO A 439 6.51 -23.53 -16.09
CA PRO A 439 7.03 -23.78 -14.74
C PRO A 439 5.97 -23.62 -13.65
N VAL A 440 6.31 -23.90 -12.38
CA VAL A 440 5.40 -23.75 -11.22
C VAL A 440 5.94 -22.74 -10.22
N PRO A 441 5.07 -22.00 -9.50
CA PRO A 441 5.49 -21.17 -8.38
C PRO A 441 6.07 -22.02 -7.24
N ASN A 442 7.00 -21.45 -6.46
CA ASN A 442 7.69 -22.18 -5.40
C ASN A 442 6.79 -22.79 -4.31
N ILE A 443 5.59 -22.25 -4.07
CA ILE A 443 4.64 -22.87 -3.12
C ILE A 443 4.25 -24.30 -3.52
N LEU A 444 4.20 -24.60 -4.83
CA LEU A 444 3.95 -25.95 -5.35
C LEU A 444 5.20 -26.84 -5.29
N LEU A 445 6.36 -26.26 -5.01
CA LEU A 445 7.61 -26.96 -4.74
C LEU A 445 7.84 -27.17 -3.24
N GLY A 446 6.86 -26.85 -2.40
CA GLY A 446 6.92 -27.04 -0.96
C GLY A 446 7.51 -25.88 -0.16
N LYS A 447 7.85 -24.75 -0.81
CA LYS A 447 8.18 -23.52 -0.07
C LYS A 447 6.96 -22.95 0.64
N THR A 448 7.20 -22.26 1.74
CA THR A 448 6.19 -21.64 2.61
C THR A 448 6.68 -20.27 3.09
N PHE A 449 5.79 -19.51 3.72
CA PHE A 449 6.13 -18.25 4.41
C PHE A 449 7.31 -18.37 5.38
N LYS A 450 7.60 -19.56 5.92
CA LYS A 450 8.79 -19.78 6.77
C LYS A 450 10.09 -19.57 6.00
N ASP A 451 10.17 -20.01 4.75
CA ASP A 451 11.36 -19.83 3.91
C ASP A 451 11.64 -18.35 3.64
N VAL A 452 10.60 -17.54 3.49
CA VAL A 452 10.74 -16.07 3.37
C VAL A 452 11.25 -15.47 4.68
N ASN A 453 10.67 -15.88 5.81
CA ASN A 453 11.12 -15.40 7.11
C ASN A 453 12.58 -15.80 7.38
N ASP A 454 13.00 -17.00 7.00
CA ASP A 454 14.39 -17.44 7.10
C ASP A 454 15.32 -16.61 6.21
N PHE A 455 14.94 -16.34 4.96
CA PHE A 455 15.68 -15.47 4.05
C PHE A 455 15.84 -14.05 4.61
N THR A 456 14.79 -13.51 5.24
CA THR A 456 14.78 -12.17 5.87
C THR A 456 15.40 -12.16 7.28
N LYS A 457 16.08 -13.24 7.68
CA LYS A 457 16.76 -13.45 8.97
C LYS A 457 15.84 -13.42 10.20
N GLY A 458 14.61 -13.87 10.03
CA GLY A 458 13.62 -14.07 11.09
C GLY A 458 12.38 -13.18 11.00
N GLY A 459 12.11 -12.50 9.88
CA GLY A 459 10.97 -11.58 9.73
C GLY A 459 10.97 -10.49 10.80
N TYR A 460 9.87 -10.32 11.55
CA TYR A 460 9.80 -9.31 12.64
C TYR A 460 10.71 -9.61 13.84
N LEU A 461 11.36 -10.78 13.89
CA LEU A 461 12.33 -11.12 14.94
C LEU A 461 13.69 -10.46 14.68
N ASN A 462 13.94 -10.06 13.43
CA ASN A 462 15.17 -9.42 13.02
C ASN A 462 15.19 -7.93 13.37
N ILE A 463 15.25 -7.61 14.65
CA ILE A 463 15.26 -6.22 15.14
C ILE A 463 16.67 -5.60 15.18
N ASN A 464 17.71 -6.41 14.98
CA ASN A 464 19.10 -5.97 15.05
C ASN A 464 19.61 -5.54 13.67
N SER A 465 19.06 -4.43 13.13
CA SER A 465 19.64 -3.82 11.94
C SER A 465 21.09 -3.38 12.21
N PRO A 466 22.05 -3.73 11.34
CA PRO A 466 23.44 -3.28 11.47
C PRO A 466 23.63 -1.76 11.28
N THR A 467 22.69 -1.06 10.62
CA THR A 467 22.85 0.38 10.31
C THR A 467 22.51 1.29 11.48
N LYS A 468 21.67 0.82 12.42
CA LYS A 468 21.06 1.61 13.52
C LYS A 468 20.36 2.90 13.05
N LYS A 469 20.03 2.98 11.76
CA LYS A 469 19.37 4.12 11.09
C LYS A 469 18.12 3.64 10.37
N LEU A 470 17.32 2.89 11.10
CA LEU A 470 16.06 2.32 10.65
C LEU A 470 15.01 2.73 11.67
N MET A 471 13.97 3.41 11.21
CA MET A 471 12.78 3.68 12.03
C MET A 471 11.57 3.01 11.41
N HIS A 472 10.62 2.68 12.29
CA HIS A 472 9.35 2.11 11.93
C HIS A 472 8.23 3.00 12.43
N SER A 473 7.15 3.08 11.65
CA SER A 473 5.88 3.65 12.08
C SER A 473 4.76 2.69 11.72
N ASN A 474 3.72 2.61 12.54
CA ASN A 474 2.59 1.71 12.31
C ASN A 474 1.31 2.26 12.93
N GLY A 475 0.18 2.13 12.24
CA GLY A 475 -1.12 2.37 12.85
C GLY A 475 -1.44 1.36 13.94
N ALA A 476 -1.98 1.81 15.08
CA ALA A 476 -2.40 0.92 16.17
C ALA A 476 -3.60 0.02 15.79
N LEU A 477 -4.42 0.48 14.84
CA LEU A 477 -5.58 -0.21 14.27
C LEU A 477 -5.33 -0.73 12.84
N ASP A 478 -4.08 -0.76 12.38
CA ASP A 478 -3.74 -1.28 11.07
C ASP A 478 -4.06 -2.79 10.99
N PRO A 479 -4.92 -3.27 10.08
CA PRO A 479 -5.14 -4.71 9.87
C PRO A 479 -3.86 -5.50 9.64
N TRP A 480 -2.83 -4.87 9.09
CA TRP A 480 -1.53 -5.49 8.86
C TRP A 480 -0.63 -5.52 10.10
N ARG A 481 -1.04 -4.93 11.23
CA ARG A 481 -0.26 -4.78 12.48
C ARG A 481 0.48 -6.06 12.87
N ASP A 482 -0.18 -7.21 12.81
CA ASP A 482 0.41 -8.49 13.25
C ASP A 482 1.40 -9.13 12.26
N ALA A 483 1.62 -8.52 11.10
CA ALA A 483 2.75 -8.80 10.20
C ALA A 483 3.91 -7.81 10.39
N THR A 484 3.81 -6.85 11.32
CA THR A 484 4.77 -5.77 11.54
C THR A 484 5.49 -5.87 12.88
N LEU A 485 6.36 -4.90 13.19
CA LEU A 485 6.99 -4.77 14.51
C LEU A 485 6.02 -4.31 15.61
N ALA A 486 4.83 -3.82 15.25
CA ALA A 486 3.75 -3.48 16.19
C ALA A 486 2.87 -4.68 16.58
N SER A 487 3.20 -5.88 16.10
CA SER A 487 2.44 -7.09 16.38
C SER A 487 2.35 -7.42 17.88
N HIS A 488 1.15 -7.72 18.36
CA HIS A 488 0.94 -8.20 19.74
C HIS A 488 1.32 -9.67 19.90
N VAL A 489 1.26 -10.44 18.81
CA VAL A 489 1.60 -11.87 18.79
C VAL A 489 3.07 -12.14 18.49
N ARG A 490 3.86 -11.09 18.22
CA ARG A 490 5.31 -11.19 18.13
C ARG A 490 5.90 -11.69 19.45
N PRO A 491 6.87 -12.62 19.44
CA PRO A 491 7.61 -13.00 20.65
C PRO A 491 8.26 -11.79 21.34
N GLY A 492 7.89 -11.58 22.61
CA GLY A 492 8.29 -10.40 23.37
C GLY A 492 7.34 -9.20 23.24
N GLY A 493 6.22 -9.36 22.55
CA GLY A 493 5.23 -8.31 22.31
C GLY A 493 5.63 -7.33 21.20
N PRO A 494 4.84 -6.24 21.05
CA PRO A 494 5.17 -5.13 20.17
C PRO A 494 6.57 -4.60 20.48
N LEU A 495 7.30 -4.19 19.45
CA LEU A 495 8.63 -3.65 19.62
C LEU A 495 8.58 -2.34 20.43
N GLU A 496 9.31 -2.30 21.53
CA GLU A 496 9.52 -1.06 22.29
C GLU A 496 10.45 -0.11 21.55
N SER A 497 10.08 1.17 21.52
CA SER A 497 10.84 2.22 20.86
C SER A 497 12.15 2.52 21.62
N THR A 498 13.25 2.67 20.89
CA THR A 498 14.56 3.05 21.47
C THR A 498 15.21 4.14 20.62
N SER A 499 16.28 4.76 21.13
CA SER A 499 17.06 5.74 20.34
C SER A 499 17.69 5.13 19.08
N ASP A 500 18.03 3.84 19.14
CA ASP A 500 18.76 3.12 18.10
C ASP A 500 17.84 2.39 17.11
N LEU A 501 16.58 2.21 17.51
CA LEU A 501 15.50 1.63 16.70
C LEU A 501 14.19 2.34 17.07
N PRO A 502 13.97 3.57 16.57
CA PRO A 502 12.74 4.29 16.82
C PRO A 502 11.56 3.54 16.21
N HIS A 503 10.52 3.36 17.00
CA HIS A 503 9.26 2.74 16.60
C HIS A 503 8.09 3.60 17.06
N PHE A 504 7.30 4.08 16.10
CA PHE A 504 6.16 4.96 16.32
C PHE A 504 4.86 4.18 16.11
N VAL A 505 4.15 3.86 17.18
CA VAL A 505 2.80 3.28 17.09
C VAL A 505 1.79 4.41 17.20
N ILE A 506 0.99 4.62 16.15
CA ILE A 506 0.09 5.77 16.00
C ILE A 506 -1.32 5.38 16.48
N PRO A 507 -1.80 5.89 17.63
CA PRO A 507 -3.12 5.57 18.16
C PRO A 507 -4.24 5.95 17.20
N GLY A 508 -5.19 5.03 16.96
CA GLY A 508 -6.36 5.25 16.11
C GLY A 508 -6.07 5.24 14.60
N ALA A 509 -4.80 5.17 14.18
CA ALA A 509 -4.44 5.06 12.78
C ALA A 509 -4.53 3.62 12.28
N THR A 510 -4.89 3.50 11.02
CA THR A 510 -4.91 2.29 10.19
C THR A 510 -3.65 2.26 9.32
N HIS A 511 -3.73 1.78 8.08
CA HIS A 511 -2.56 1.50 7.25
C HIS A 511 -1.91 2.78 6.69
N CYS A 512 -0.59 2.93 6.90
CA CYS A 512 0.25 3.99 6.34
C CYS A 512 -0.26 5.43 6.57
N ALA A 513 -0.93 5.71 7.69
CA ALA A 513 -1.62 6.99 7.90
C ALA A 513 -0.69 8.21 7.93
N ASP A 514 0.55 8.01 8.37
CA ASP A 514 1.64 8.98 8.42
C ASP A 514 2.20 9.36 7.04
N LEU A 515 1.87 8.64 5.96
CA LEU A 515 2.36 9.02 4.62
C LEU A 515 1.72 10.29 4.06
N PHE A 516 0.52 10.68 4.52
CA PHE A 516 -0.31 11.68 3.85
C PHE A 516 -0.58 12.92 4.71
N ALA A 517 -0.31 14.11 4.16
CA ALA A 517 -0.47 15.38 4.86
C ALA A 517 -1.91 15.70 5.27
N THR A 518 -2.90 15.17 4.55
CA THR A 518 -4.32 15.31 4.92
C THR A 518 -4.62 14.69 6.28
N ASN A 519 -3.93 13.61 6.64
CA ASN A 519 -4.10 12.96 7.93
C ASN A 519 -3.41 13.73 9.05
N TRP A 520 -2.24 14.32 8.78
CA TRP A 520 -1.55 15.17 9.77
C TRP A 520 -2.40 16.41 10.07
N ALA A 521 -3.04 16.99 9.04
CA ALA A 521 -3.96 18.11 9.22
C ALA A 521 -5.25 17.71 9.97
N ALA A 522 -5.71 16.47 9.82
CA ALA A 522 -6.91 15.97 10.50
C ALA A 522 -6.65 15.49 11.95
N ASN A 523 -5.40 15.20 12.32
CA ASN A 523 -5.05 14.63 13.62
C ASN A 523 -3.74 15.23 14.17
N GLU A 524 -3.86 16.09 15.19
CA GLU A 524 -2.71 16.79 15.83
C GLU A 524 -1.70 15.83 16.48
N HIS A 525 -2.17 14.68 16.97
CA HIS A 525 -1.27 13.68 17.57
C HIS A 525 -0.42 13.00 16.50
N LEU A 526 -1.01 12.63 15.36
CA LEU A 526 -0.27 12.14 14.21
C LEU A 526 0.72 13.20 13.69
N ALA A 527 0.32 14.47 13.59
CA ALA A 527 1.23 15.54 13.19
C ALA A 527 2.47 15.62 14.09
N SER A 528 2.29 15.47 15.40
CA SER A 528 3.40 15.45 16.37
C SER A 528 4.33 14.24 16.20
N ILE A 529 3.79 13.08 15.80
CA ILE A 529 4.58 11.89 15.48
C ILE A 529 5.40 12.13 14.21
N VAL A 530 4.80 12.69 13.17
CA VAL A 530 5.49 13.01 11.91
C VAL A 530 6.61 14.03 12.12
N ASP A 531 6.41 15.02 12.99
CA ASP A 531 7.50 15.95 13.37
C ASP A 531 8.66 15.18 14.05
N ALA A 532 8.38 14.21 14.93
CA ALA A 532 9.41 13.38 15.57
C ALA A 532 10.14 12.44 14.59
N GLU A 533 9.43 11.93 13.58
CA GLU A 533 10.02 11.17 12.46
C GLU A 533 10.97 12.05 11.66
N CYS A 534 10.55 13.29 11.33
CA CYS A 534 11.37 14.27 10.62
C CYS A 534 12.62 14.66 11.41
N GLU A 535 12.49 14.91 12.72
CA GLU A 535 13.62 15.17 13.62
C GLU A 535 14.61 14.01 13.66
N THR A 536 14.11 12.77 13.67
CA THR A 536 14.94 11.56 13.65
C THR A 536 15.72 11.45 12.36
N LEU A 537 15.06 11.68 11.22
CA LEU A 537 15.72 11.65 9.92
C LEU A 537 16.78 12.75 9.81
N GLY A 538 16.45 13.98 10.20
CA GLY A 538 17.38 15.11 10.16
C GLY A 538 18.64 14.86 10.99
N ARG A 539 18.49 14.19 12.15
CA ARG A 539 19.63 13.77 12.98
C ARG A 539 20.53 12.77 12.25
N TRP A 540 19.95 11.74 11.63
CA TRP A 540 20.73 10.76 10.88
C TRP A 540 21.41 11.39 9.68
N ILE A 541 20.73 12.27 8.96
CA ILE A 541 21.33 13.03 7.86
C ILE A 541 22.56 13.80 8.37
N GLY A 542 22.46 14.54 9.48
CA GLY A 542 23.62 15.23 10.08
C GLY A 542 24.79 14.30 10.37
N GLN A 543 24.52 13.12 10.94
CA GLN A 543 25.53 12.09 11.22
C GLN A 543 26.28 11.63 9.96
N PHE A 544 25.68 11.69 8.76
CA PHE A 544 26.38 11.33 7.52
C PHE A 544 27.58 12.22 7.28
N TYR A 545 27.40 13.52 7.42
CA TYR A 545 28.45 14.51 7.14
C TYR A 545 29.51 14.50 8.24
N GLU A 546 29.09 14.32 9.50
CA GLU A 546 30.00 14.11 10.61
C GLU A 546 30.90 12.88 10.40
N GLN A 547 30.32 11.74 10.00
CA GLN A 547 31.07 10.47 9.83
C GLN A 547 31.92 10.44 8.57
N THR A 548 31.50 11.11 7.50
CA THR A 548 32.22 11.13 6.22
C THR A 548 33.23 12.28 6.11
N GLY A 549 33.21 13.24 7.05
CA GLY A 549 34.03 14.45 6.99
C GLY A 549 33.64 15.40 5.85
N LYS A 550 32.48 15.17 5.22
CA LYS A 550 31.95 16.02 4.16
C LYS A 550 31.35 17.27 4.77
N THR A 551 31.44 18.39 4.07
CA THR A 551 30.84 19.63 4.54
C THR A 551 29.31 19.47 4.51
N TRP A 552 28.67 19.48 5.68
CA TRP A 552 27.23 19.62 5.77
C TRP A 552 26.86 21.00 5.21
N PRO A 553 26.06 21.08 4.14
CA PRO A 553 25.74 22.37 3.55
C PRO A 553 24.72 23.19 4.38
N GLY A 554 24.24 22.67 5.52
CA GLY A 554 23.52 23.42 6.56
C GLY A 554 22.11 22.90 6.86
N LYS A 555 21.62 23.16 8.09
CA LYS A 555 20.19 23.12 8.43
C LYS A 555 19.54 24.36 7.81
N ILE A 556 18.30 24.23 7.35
CA ILE A 556 17.49 25.36 6.89
C ILE A 556 17.29 26.32 8.08
N GLU A 557 17.79 27.55 7.97
CA GLU A 557 17.33 28.65 8.82
C GLU A 557 15.86 28.95 8.45
N ASP A 558 14.98 28.56 9.36
CA ASP A 558 13.66 29.13 9.66
C ASP A 558 12.72 29.43 8.47
N VAL A 559 11.78 28.52 8.21
CA VAL A 559 10.58 28.80 7.42
C VAL A 559 9.53 29.51 8.29
N SER A 560 9.91 30.53 9.05
CA SER A 560 9.00 31.36 9.87
C SER A 560 8.21 32.39 9.05
N GLY A 561 7.81 32.01 7.83
CA GLY A 561 6.85 32.76 7.01
C GLY A 561 5.39 32.36 7.23
N VAL A 562 5.12 31.26 7.95
CA VAL A 562 3.77 30.82 8.30
C VAL A 562 3.63 30.80 9.82
N THR A 563 3.39 31.96 10.40
CA THR A 563 3.04 32.10 11.82
C THR A 563 1.74 31.36 12.14
N THR A 564 1.85 30.19 12.78
CA THR A 564 0.81 29.68 13.68
C THR A 564 1.06 30.26 15.07
N HIS A 565 0.12 31.08 15.54
CA HIS A 565 0.12 31.56 16.91
C HIS A 565 -0.22 30.40 17.86
N VAL A 566 0.79 29.83 18.51
CA VAL A 566 0.61 29.04 19.73
C VAL A 566 1.38 29.74 20.85
N ASN A 567 0.66 30.52 21.65
CA ASN A 567 1.19 31.11 22.88
C ASN A 567 1.43 30.01 23.91
N SER A 568 2.69 29.87 24.32
CA SER A 568 3.09 29.17 25.53
C SER A 568 2.38 29.78 26.75
N LYS A 569 1.63 28.96 27.48
CA LYS A 569 1.09 29.32 28.81
C LYS A 569 1.94 28.68 29.89
N GLU A 570 3.04 29.34 30.22
CA GLU A 570 3.64 29.28 31.55
C GLU A 570 4.06 30.70 31.93
N GLU A 571 3.11 31.43 32.54
CA GLU A 571 3.32 32.46 33.57
C GLU A 571 2.03 33.28 33.70
N MET A 572 1.32 33.11 34.82
CA MET A 572 0.58 34.16 35.56
C MET A 572 -0.41 33.52 36.54
N PHE A 573 0.11 33.05 37.67
CA PHE A 573 -0.67 32.93 38.90
C PHE A 573 -0.12 33.92 39.93
N LYS A 574 -0.37 35.22 39.72
CA LYS A 574 -0.22 36.25 40.76
C LYS A 574 -1.30 37.34 40.62
N GLY A 575 -2.34 37.21 41.44
CA GLY A 575 -3.07 38.28 42.12
C GLY A 575 -3.76 39.36 41.29
N THR A 576 -5.09 39.45 41.39
CA THR A 576 -5.74 40.44 42.28
C THR A 576 -7.26 40.26 42.38
N THR A 577 -7.71 40.40 43.61
CA THR A 577 -9.08 40.43 44.11
C THR A 577 -9.85 41.67 43.64
N ARG A 578 -11.10 41.52 43.15
CA ARG A 578 -12.24 42.37 43.60
C ARG A 578 -13.63 41.90 43.12
N ARG A 579 -14.40 41.40 44.10
CA ARG A 579 -15.86 41.47 44.32
C ARG A 579 -16.77 42.00 43.20
N ARG A 580 -17.79 41.20 42.87
CA ARG A 580 -19.21 41.60 42.98
C ARG A 580 -20.09 40.42 43.45
N ARG A 581 -20.76 40.65 44.59
CA ARG A 581 -21.94 39.94 45.16
C ARG A 581 -23.08 39.93 44.13
N SER A 582 -24.13 39.10 44.12
CA SER A 582 -24.76 38.05 44.96
C SER A 582 -25.92 37.50 44.11
N ARG A 583 -26.32 36.22 44.16
CA ARG A 583 -27.32 35.68 45.12
C ARG A 583 -27.43 34.16 44.93
N ARG A 584 -27.49 33.46 46.07
CA ARG A 584 -27.79 32.02 46.23
C ARG A 584 -29.28 31.73 46.10
N VAL A 585 -29.62 30.52 45.65
CA VAL A 585 -30.62 29.58 46.25
C VAL A 585 -30.07 28.16 46.00
N ARG A 586 -29.44 27.52 47.01
CA ARG A 586 -29.84 26.33 47.80
C ARG A 586 -30.00 25.03 46.98
N ASP A 587 -29.10 24.04 47.12
CA ASP A 587 -29.07 22.90 48.11
C ASP A 587 -30.02 21.79 47.60
N GLU A 588 -29.69 20.50 47.43
CA GLU A 588 -29.08 19.47 48.31
C GLU A 588 -28.67 18.25 47.42
N ARG A 589 -27.48 17.65 47.53
CA ARG A 589 -27.09 16.41 48.27
C ARG A 589 -27.81 15.09 47.93
N GLY A 590 -27.00 14.04 47.67
CA GLY A 590 -27.34 12.61 47.86
C GLY A 590 -26.73 11.68 46.80
N TYR A 591 -25.47 11.22 46.95
CA TYR A 591 -25.07 9.87 47.45
C TYR A 591 -25.55 8.65 46.63
N LEU A 592 -24.63 8.10 45.81
CA LEU A 592 -24.07 6.71 45.77
C LEU A 592 -24.95 5.49 46.13
N PRO A 593 -24.61 4.26 45.68
CA PRO A 593 -23.33 3.79 45.12
C PRO A 593 -23.29 3.62 43.60
#